data_AF-A0A1L8EBQ5-F1
#
_entry.id   AF-A0A1L8EBQ5-F1
#
_cell.length_a   1.000
_cell.length_b   1.000
_cell.length_c   1.000
_cell.angle_alpha   90.00
_cell.angle_beta   90.00
_cell.angle_gamma   90.00
#
_symmetry.space_group_name_H-M   'P 1'
#
loop_
_entity.id
_entity.type
_entity.pdbx_description
1 polymer ?
#
loop_
_entity_poly.entity_id
_entity_poly.type
_entity_poly.pdbx_seq_one_letter_code
_entity_poly.pdbx_strand_id
1 'polypeptide(L)'
;EEEPKKGLVLFGRDVSQIPCFRSSFMYGIGGGVSIGLLTFLATSRTKLSTHVGFGTFFCGTIAYWSWCRYQWSVRRFEYAQLERAMKHHALYEGTEVEKELDLKSA
;
A
#
# COMPACT_ATOMS: atom_id res chain seq x y z
N GLU A 1 3.20 32.11 3.32
CA GLU A 1 2.82 31.32 4.50
C GLU A 1 1.64 30.45 4.09
N GLU A 2 1.89 29.19 3.70
CA GLU A 2 0.82 28.27 3.28
C GLU A 2 0.36 27.46 4.51
N GLU A 3 -0.90 27.63 4.88
CA GLU A 3 -1.55 26.91 5.97
C GLU A 3 -1.42 25.39 5.79
N PRO A 4 -0.97 24.64 6.83
CA PRO A 4 -0.97 23.19 6.78
C PRO A 4 -2.43 22.70 6.77
N LYS A 5 -2.86 22.18 5.61
CA LYS A 5 -4.19 21.57 5.41
C LYS A 5 -4.42 20.52 6.48
N LYS A 6 -5.25 20.84 7.47
CA LYS A 6 -5.71 19.91 8.52
C LYS A 6 -6.38 18.73 7.82
N GLY A 7 -5.71 17.58 7.81
CA GLY A 7 -6.22 16.36 7.20
C GLY A 7 -7.51 15.95 7.88
N LEU A 8 -8.49 15.51 7.10
CA LEU A 8 -9.71 14.89 7.62
C LEU A 8 -9.30 13.76 8.59
N VAL A 9 -9.72 13.87 9.84
CA VAL A 9 -9.43 12.85 10.88
C VAL A 9 -10.53 11.79 10.76
N LEU A 10 -10.22 10.66 10.12
CA LEU A 10 -11.15 9.55 9.98
C LEU A 10 -10.54 8.35 10.72
N PHE A 11 -11.24 7.80 11.72
CA PHE A 11 -10.73 6.76 12.64
C PHE A 11 -9.55 7.19 13.54
N GLY A 12 -9.54 8.45 14.03
CA GLY A 12 -8.55 8.89 15.02
C GLY A 12 -7.09 8.91 14.53
N ARG A 13 -6.88 8.76 13.21
CA ARG A 13 -5.59 8.98 12.53
C ARG A 13 -5.78 9.98 11.40
N ASP A 14 -4.75 10.77 11.18
CA ASP A 14 -4.67 11.71 10.07
C ASP A 14 -4.75 10.93 8.74
N VAL A 15 -5.79 11.15 7.94
CA VAL A 15 -5.98 10.44 6.66
C VAL A 15 -4.89 10.84 5.64
N SER A 16 -4.21 11.97 5.88
CA SER A 16 -3.00 12.39 5.17
C SER A 16 -1.83 11.39 5.32
N GLN A 17 -1.80 10.61 6.41
CA GLN A 17 -0.75 9.64 6.73
C GLN A 17 -1.03 8.22 6.24
N ILE A 18 -2.18 7.96 5.61
CA ILE A 18 -2.60 6.61 5.22
C ILE A 18 -2.53 6.47 3.69
N PRO A 19 -1.34 6.21 3.11
CA PRO A 19 -1.17 6.11 1.66
C PRO A 19 -2.03 5.00 1.05
N CYS A 20 -2.28 3.92 1.80
CA CYS A 20 -3.13 2.82 1.34
C CYS A 20 -4.58 3.25 1.07
N PHE A 21 -5.18 4.17 1.85
CA PHE A 21 -6.61 4.49 1.72
C PHE A 21 -6.89 5.22 0.41
N ARG A 22 -6.09 6.27 0.17
CA ARG A 22 -6.19 7.12 -1.02
C ARG A 22 -6.01 6.31 -2.30
N SER A 23 -4.96 5.49 -2.37
CA SER A 23 -4.71 4.65 -3.54
C SER A 23 -5.82 3.62 -3.73
N SER A 24 -6.23 2.91 -2.67
CA SER A 24 -7.32 1.91 -2.75
C SER A 24 -8.61 2.52 -3.28
N PHE A 25 -8.98 3.70 -2.80
CA PHE A 25 -10.21 4.39 -3.18
C PHE A 25 -10.15 4.89 -4.62
N MET A 26 -9.02 5.46 -5.07
CA MET A 26 -8.86 5.90 -6.46
C MET A 26 -8.90 4.71 -7.44
N TYR A 27 -8.22 3.60 -7.11
CA TYR A 27 -8.29 2.37 -7.90
C TYR A 27 -9.68 1.74 -7.86
N GLY A 28 -10.35 1.78 -6.71
CA GLY A 28 -11.72 1.33 -6.54
C GLY A 28 -12.68 2.10 -7.44
N ILE A 29 -12.64 3.44 -7.42
CA ILE A 29 -13.50 4.29 -8.28
C ILE A 29 -13.18 4.04 -9.75
N GLY A 30 -11.90 4.08 -10.13
CA GLY A 30 -11.49 3.86 -11.52
C GLY A 30 -11.92 2.49 -12.03
N GLY A 31 -11.75 1.45 -11.21
CA GLY A 31 -12.20 0.08 -11.52
C GLY A 31 -13.72 -0.03 -11.58
N GLY A 32 -14.44 0.53 -10.60
CA GLY A 32 -15.90 0.49 -10.55
C GLY A 32 -16.56 1.22 -11.72
N VAL A 33 -16.04 2.39 -12.10
CA VAL A 33 -16.53 3.16 -13.26
C VAL A 33 -16.21 2.42 -14.56
N SER A 34 -14.98 1.93 -14.75
CA SER A 34 -14.61 1.21 -15.97
C SER A 34 -15.42 -0.08 -16.16
N ILE A 35 -15.57 -0.89 -15.12
CA ILE A 35 -16.36 -2.13 -15.17
C ILE A 35 -17.85 -1.83 -15.29
N GLY A 36 -18.35 -0.79 -14.61
CA GLY A 36 -19.73 -0.32 -14.74
C GLY A 36 -20.06 0.11 -16.18
N LEU A 37 -19.18 0.86 -16.83
CA LEU A 37 -19.34 1.27 -18.23
C LEU A 37 -19.25 0.09 -19.19
N LEU A 38 -18.30 -0.83 -18.99
CA LEU A 38 -18.18 -2.05 -19.80
C LEU A 38 -19.44 -2.92 -19.71
N THR A 39 -19.97 -3.10 -18.50
CA THR A 39 -21.20 -3.89 -18.28
C THR A 39 -22.44 -3.19 -18.84
N PHE A 40 -22.48 -1.84 -18.80
CA PHE A 40 -23.53 -1.08 -19.46
C PHE A 40 -23.49 -1.23 -20.99
N LEU A 41 -22.32 -1.16 -21.60
CA LEU A 41 -22.17 -1.34 -23.05
C LEU A 41 -22.57 -2.75 -23.50
N ALA A 42 -22.22 -3.78 -22.72
CA ALA A 42 -22.51 -5.17 -23.06
C ALA A 42 -23.99 -5.57 -22.86
N THR A 43 -24.66 -5.06 -21.81
CA THR A 43 -26.02 -5.49 -21.44
C THR A 43 -27.09 -4.41 -21.66
N SER A 44 -26.72 -3.15 -21.88
CA SER A 44 -27.60 -1.97 -22.01
C SER A 44 -28.58 -1.74 -20.85
N ARG A 45 -28.47 -2.50 -19.75
CA ARG A 45 -29.33 -2.38 -18.56
C ARG A 45 -28.64 -1.54 -17.49
N THR A 46 -29.14 -0.31 -17.31
CA THR A 46 -28.63 0.65 -16.32
C THR A 46 -28.67 0.11 -14.89
N LYS A 47 -29.77 -0.52 -14.46
CA LYS A 47 -29.90 -1.07 -13.11
C LYS A 47 -28.81 -2.11 -12.79
N LEU A 48 -28.56 -3.02 -13.72
CA LEU A 48 -27.56 -4.08 -13.53
C LEU A 48 -26.14 -3.48 -13.51
N SER A 49 -25.84 -2.57 -14.44
CA SER A 49 -24.55 -1.87 -14.49
C SER A 49 -24.24 -1.14 -13.18
N THR A 50 -25.21 -0.44 -12.57
CA THR A 50 -25.00 0.24 -11.30
C THR A 50 -24.69 -0.73 -10.16
N HIS A 51 -25.44 -1.83 -10.02
CA HIS A 51 -25.17 -2.82 -8.99
C HIS A 51 -23.78 -3.46 -9.14
N VAL A 52 -23.38 -3.77 -10.38
CA VAL A 52 -22.05 -4.33 -10.66
C VAL A 52 -20.94 -3.30 -10.44
N GLY A 53 -21.13 -2.05 -10.85
CA GLY A 53 -20.21 -0.95 -10.61
C GLY A 53 -19.97 -0.68 -9.11
N PHE A 54 -21.03 -0.68 -8.31
CA PHE A 54 -20.90 -0.58 -6.85
C PHE A 54 -20.22 -1.81 -6.25
N GLY A 55 -20.61 -3.02 -6.67
CA GLY A 55 -19.98 -4.25 -6.18
C GLY A 55 -18.48 -4.30 -6.48
N THR A 56 -18.08 -3.90 -7.67
CA THR A 56 -16.66 -3.86 -8.10
C THR A 56 -15.89 -2.75 -7.39
N PHE A 57 -16.50 -1.58 -7.16
CA PHE A 57 -15.93 -0.53 -6.34
C PHE A 57 -15.62 -1.01 -4.90
N PHE A 58 -16.60 -1.61 -4.21
CA PHE A 58 -16.41 -2.09 -2.84
C PHE A 58 -15.38 -3.22 -2.79
N CYS A 59 -15.50 -4.21 -3.68
CA CYS A 59 -14.59 -5.34 -3.74
C CYS A 59 -13.15 -4.88 -4.04
N GLY A 60 -12.96 -4.02 -5.04
CA GLY A 60 -11.65 -3.48 -5.41
C GLY A 60 -11.02 -2.66 -4.28
N THR A 61 -11.82 -1.82 -3.61
CA THR A 61 -11.34 -1.01 -2.48
C THR A 61 -10.91 -1.90 -1.32
N ILE A 62 -11.73 -2.88 -0.91
CA ILE A 62 -11.42 -3.78 0.22
C ILE A 62 -10.22 -4.69 -0.11
N ALA A 63 -10.17 -5.24 -1.32
CA ALA A 63 -9.09 -6.12 -1.75
C ALA A 63 -7.74 -5.37 -1.77
N TYR A 64 -7.68 -4.20 -2.42
CA TYR A 64 -6.45 -3.40 -2.49
C TYR A 64 -6.05 -2.90 -1.10
N TRP A 65 -7.02 -2.49 -0.28
CA TRP A 65 -6.75 -2.08 1.11
C TRP A 65 -6.10 -3.20 1.92
N SER A 66 -6.70 -4.40 1.89
CA SER A 66 -6.20 -5.56 2.64
C SER A 66 -4.81 -5.95 2.18
N TRP A 67 -4.58 -5.96 0.86
CA TRP A 67 -3.27 -6.22 0.26
C TRP A 67 -2.22 -5.19 0.72
N CYS A 68 -2.54 -3.89 0.60
CA CYS A 68 -1.63 -2.82 0.98
C CYS A 68 -1.30 -2.88 2.47
N ARG A 69 -2.27 -3.25 3.31
CA ARG A 69 -2.07 -3.39 4.75
C ARG A 69 -1.17 -4.57 5.10
N TYR A 70 -1.37 -5.70 4.44
CA TYR A 70 -0.52 -6.88 4.59
C TYR A 70 0.92 -6.58 4.18
N GLN A 71 1.11 -5.99 3.00
CA GLN A 71 2.45 -5.65 2.50
C GLN A 71 3.14 -4.65 3.42
N TRP A 72 2.41 -3.67 3.94
CA TRP A 72 2.97 -2.72 4.90
C TRP A 72 3.42 -3.40 6.19
N SER A 73 2.64 -4.35 6.73
CA SER A 73 3.06 -5.09 7.93
C SER A 73 4.31 -5.93 7.69
N VAL A 74 4.41 -6.59 6.53
CA VAL A 74 5.59 -7.39 6.17
C VAL A 74 6.82 -6.51 5.98
N ARG A 75 6.71 -5.44 5.18
CA ARG A 75 7.78 -4.46 4.95
C ARG A 75 8.29 -3.86 6.27
N ARG A 76 7.38 -3.53 7.20
CA ARG A 76 7.76 -2.98 8.51
C ARG A 76 8.70 -3.91 9.27
N PHE A 77 8.44 -5.22 9.21
CA PHE A 77 9.27 -6.23 9.84
C PHE A 77 10.62 -6.37 9.13
N GLU A 78 10.62 -6.41 7.80
CA GLU A 78 11.86 -6.45 7.00
C GLU A 78 12.76 -5.25 7.27
N TYR A 79 12.22 -4.03 7.27
CA TYR A 79 13.00 -2.83 7.58
C TYR A 79 13.62 -2.86 8.98
N ALA A 80 12.90 -3.41 9.97
CA ALA A 80 13.44 -3.53 11.33
C ALA A 80 14.62 -4.52 11.39
N GLN A 81 14.56 -5.61 10.62
CA GLN A 81 15.68 -6.56 10.52
C GLN A 81 16.84 -5.96 9.72
N LEU A 82 16.54 -5.27 8.63
CA LEU A 82 17.54 -4.62 7.79
C LEU A 82 18.29 -3.53 8.57
N GLU A 83 17.59 -2.73 9.39
CA GLU A 83 18.21 -1.72 10.25
C GLU A 83 19.17 -2.34 11.28
N ARG A 84 18.81 -3.50 11.86
CA ARG A 84 19.70 -4.24 12.76
C ARG A 84 20.93 -4.75 12.04
N ALA A 85 20.75 -5.34 10.86
CA ALA A 85 21.86 -5.81 10.04
C ALA A 85 22.80 -4.66 9.65
N MET A 86 22.26 -3.53 9.17
CA MET A 86 23.05 -2.35 8.81
C MET A 86 23.83 -1.80 10.01
N LYS A 87 23.24 -1.74 11.21
CA LYS A 87 23.96 -1.32 12.43
C LYS A 87 25.09 -2.27 12.80
N HIS A 88 24.88 -3.57 12.66
CA HIS A 88 25.95 -4.55 12.90
C HIS A 88 27.08 -4.40 11.89
N HIS A 89 26.78 -4.27 10.60
CA HIS A 89 27.81 -4.03 9.57
C HIS A 89 28.58 -2.73 9.83
N ALA A 90 27.89 -1.63 10.14
CA ALA A 90 28.54 -0.34 10.43
C ALA A 90 29.49 -0.36 11.64
N LEU A 91 29.36 -1.32 12.56
CA LEU A 91 30.29 -1.47 13.69
C LEU A 91 31.60 -2.18 13.32
N TYR A 92 31.59 -3.03 12.29
CA TYR A 92 32.75 -3.82 11.86
C TYR A 92 33.42 -3.29 10.60
N GLU A 93 32.80 -2.29 9.96
CA GLU A 93 33.31 -1.64 8.75
C GLU A 93 34.78 -1.20 8.93
N GLY A 94 35.68 -1.79 8.13
CA GLY A 94 37.13 -1.50 8.18
C GLY A 94 37.94 -2.24 9.24
N THR A 95 37.36 -3.19 9.99
CA THR A 95 38.09 -4.03 10.95
C THR A 95 38.59 -5.34 10.33
N GLU A 96 39.63 -5.96 10.89
CA GLU A 96 40.14 -7.28 10.43
C GLU A 96 39.05 -8.38 10.51
N VAL A 97 38.07 -8.21 11.39
CA VAL A 97 36.93 -9.12 11.57
C VAL A 97 36.04 -9.17 10.31
N GLU A 98 35.92 -8.06 9.56
CA GLU A 98 35.19 -8.03 8.29
C GLU A 98 35.89 -8.92 7.23
N LYS A 99 37.22 -8.80 7.11
CA LYS A 99 38.01 -9.62 6.19
C LYS A 99 37.89 -11.11 6.49
N GLU A 100 37.89 -11.48 7.78
CA GLU A 100 37.72 -12.88 8.19
C GLU A 100 36.31 -13.44 7.92
N LEU A 101 35.27 -12.60 8.01
CA LEU A 101 33.90 -12.96 7.68
C LEU A 101 33.69 -13.12 6.17
N ASP A 102 34.28 -12.25 5.35
CA ASP A 102 34.23 -12.35 3.88
C ASP A 102 35.00 -13.60 3.38
N LEU A 103 36.15 -13.91 3.97
CA LEU A 103 36.94 -15.10 3.61
C LEU A 103 36.25 -16.42 3.98
N LYS A 104 35.37 -16.42 4.99
CA LYS A 104 34.57 -17.59 5.40
C LYS A 104 33.25 -17.75 4.64
N SER A 105 32.77 -16.70 3.97
CA SER A 105 31.51 -16.71 3.21
C SER A 105 31.70 -16.94 1.71
N ALA A 106 32.95 -16.86 1.22
CA ALA A 106 33.39 -17.32 -0.10
C ALA A 106 33.62 -18.84 -0.15
#